data_AF-A0A1I7YB21-F1
#
_entry.id   AF-A0A1I7YB21-F1
#
_cell.length_a   1.000
_cell.length_b   1.000
_cell.length_c   1.000
_cell.angle_alpha   90.00
_cell.angle_beta   90.00
_cell.angle_gamma   90.00
#
_symmetry.space_group_name_H-M   'P 1'
#
loop_
_entity.id
_entity.type
_entity.pdbx_description
1 polymer ?
#
loop_
_entity_poly.entity_id
_entity_poly.type
_entity_poly.pdbx_seq_one_letter_code
_entity_poly.pdbx_strand_id
1 'polypeptide(L)'
;ERIFCFHPDGITDDLIFCYTFVAAFLVFFFLILFAVLCFRELKKQEKFMQKKTLAAQRTLLRNLLISTVIPLLFGGIPILVIFAYVHRYEQPNARLISSVSVVIFLNFGTAYGLCTLILFKPYREAVGRIFLRLMPCDRALSFMKGKDGTSVWAVKITGASKSGT
;
A
#
# COMPACT_ATOMS: atom_id res chain seq x y z
N GLU A 1 -32.07 2.15 -18.45
CA GLU A 1 -31.63 3.56 -18.63
C GLU A 1 -30.15 3.62 -19.05
N ARG A 2 -29.84 4.48 -20.03
CA ARG A 2 -28.49 4.72 -20.56
C ARG A 2 -27.89 5.92 -19.81
N ILE A 3 -26.94 5.68 -18.90
CA ILE A 3 -26.39 6.71 -17.99
C ILE A 3 -25.08 7.33 -18.54
N PHE A 4 -24.65 6.90 -19.73
CA PHE A 4 -23.47 7.45 -20.38
C PHE A 4 -23.85 7.92 -21.78
N CYS A 5 -24.06 9.23 -21.93
CA CYS A 5 -24.11 9.90 -23.22
C CYS A 5 -22.75 10.55 -23.45
N PHE A 6 -21.75 9.74 -23.82
CA PHE A 6 -20.50 10.26 -24.34
C PHE A 6 -20.72 10.61 -25.82
N HIS A 7 -20.56 11.88 -26.17
CA HIS A 7 -20.57 12.33 -27.56
C HIS A 7 -19.17 12.01 -28.13
N PRO A 8 -19.05 11.17 -29.16
CA PRO A 8 -17.77 10.72 -29.65
C PRO A 8 -17.16 11.80 -30.55
N ASP A 9 -16.55 12.82 -29.96
CA ASP A 9 -15.60 13.67 -30.67
C ASP A 9 -14.27 12.92 -30.72
N GLY A 10 -14.18 11.95 -31.64
CA GLY A 10 -13.13 10.91 -31.64
C GLY A 10 -11.69 11.42 -31.60
N ILE A 11 -11.42 12.65 -32.07
CA ILE A 11 -10.08 13.26 -32.04
C ILE A 11 -9.67 13.62 -30.60
N THR A 12 -10.59 14.12 -29.78
CA THR A 12 -10.30 14.56 -28.42
C THR A 12 -10.11 13.37 -27.48
N ASP A 13 -10.93 12.33 -27.66
CA ASP A 13 -10.86 11.11 -26.84
C ASP A 13 -9.57 10.31 -27.08
N ASP A 14 -9.12 10.19 -28.34
CA ASP A 14 -7.85 9.55 -28.69
C ASP A 14 -6.64 10.30 -28.10
N LEU A 15 -6.69 11.64 -28.14
CA LEU A 15 -5.64 12.47 -27.58
C LEU A 15 -5.56 12.34 -26.06
N ILE A 16 -6.70 12.29 -25.37
CA ILE A 16 -6.77 12.05 -23.92
C ILE A 16 -6.24 10.66 -23.56
N PHE A 17 -6.58 9.64 -24.34
CA PHE A 17 -6.09 8.28 -24.12
C PHE A 17 -4.56 8.21 -24.29
N CYS A 18 -4.04 8.78 -25.37
CA CYS A 18 -2.60 8.82 -25.64
C CYS A 18 -1.86 9.60 -24.54
N TYR A 19 -2.37 10.77 -24.14
CA TYR A 19 -1.83 11.57 -23.05
C TYR A 19 -1.79 10.79 -21.73
N THR A 20 -2.89 10.11 -21.39
CA THR A 20 -2.99 9.31 -20.16
C THR A 20 -2.00 8.15 -20.15
N PHE A 21 -1.83 7.46 -21.28
CA PHE A 21 -0.88 6.37 -21.42
C PHE A 21 0.58 6.84 -21.31
N VAL A 22 0.93 7.93 -22.00
CA VAL A 22 2.26 8.54 -21.94
C VAL A 22 2.56 9.05 -20.53
N ALA A 23 1.60 9.73 -19.90
CA ALA A 23 1.75 10.21 -18.52
C ALA A 23 1.96 9.04 -17.55
N ALA A 24 1.19 7.96 -17.66
CA ALA A 24 1.38 6.76 -16.86
C ALA A 24 2.79 6.19 -17.06
N PHE A 25 3.23 6.00 -18.30
CA PHE A 25 4.56 5.48 -18.61
C PHE A 25 5.67 6.35 -18.01
N LEU A 26 5.57 7.68 -18.12
CA LEU A 26 6.52 8.62 -17.52
C LEU A 26 6.55 8.50 -15.99
N VAL A 27 5.39 8.43 -15.33
CA VAL A 27 5.31 8.24 -13.87
C VAL A 27 6.00 6.94 -13.46
N PHE A 28 5.71 5.83 -14.13
CA PHE A 28 6.39 4.55 -13.88
C PHE A 28 7.90 4.63 -14.09
N PHE A 29 8.34 5.28 -15.18
CA PHE A 29 9.75 5.48 -15.47
C PHE A 29 10.45 6.28 -14.35
N PHE A 30 9.88 7.41 -13.95
CA PHE A 30 10.43 8.22 -12.86
C PHE A 30 10.42 7.48 -11.53
N LEU A 31 9.37 6.73 -11.19
CA LEU A 31 9.33 5.92 -9.98
C LEU A 31 10.47 4.89 -9.93
N ILE A 32 10.71 4.18 -11.03
CA ILE A 32 11.80 3.21 -11.12
C ILE A 32 13.15 3.92 -11.05
N LEU A 33 13.31 5.03 -11.79
CA LEU A 33 14.52 5.85 -11.79
C LEU A 33 14.85 6.33 -10.37
N PHE A 34 13.90 6.96 -9.68
CA PHE A 34 14.07 7.44 -8.31
C PHE A 34 14.34 6.30 -7.34
N ALA A 35 13.64 5.17 -7.44
CA ALA A 35 13.91 4.00 -6.61
C ALA A 35 15.36 3.53 -6.78
N VAL A 36 15.83 3.38 -8.02
CA VAL A 36 17.21 2.98 -8.32
C VAL A 36 18.21 4.01 -7.82
N LEU A 37 17.97 5.31 -8.04
CA LEU A 37 18.82 6.39 -7.54
C LEU A 37 18.91 6.38 -6.02
N CYS A 38 17.79 6.24 -5.32
CA CYS A 38 17.75 6.13 -3.87
C CYS A 38 18.56 4.92 -3.38
N PHE A 39 18.43 3.76 -4.02
CA PHE A 39 19.23 2.58 -3.65
C PHE A 39 20.72 2.77 -3.94
N ARG A 40 21.08 3.41 -5.05
CA ARG A 40 22.48 3.68 -5.40
C ARG A 40 23.12 4.65 -4.42
N GLU A 41 22.43 5.73 -4.09
CA GLU A 41 22.94 6.72 -3.14
C GLU A 41 23.04 6.11 -1.74
N LEU A 42 22.05 5.32 -1.31
CA LEU A 42 22.12 4.61 -0.04
C LEU A 42 23.33 3.65 0.03
N LYS A 43 23.62 2.93 -1.07
CA LYS A 43 24.79 2.05 -1.18
C LYS A 43 26.11 2.83 -1.21
N LYS A 44 26.11 4.06 -1.73
CA LYS A 44 27.30 4.93 -1.73
C LYS A 44 27.59 5.46 -0.32
N GLN A 45 26.54 5.85 0.41
CA GLN A 45 26.63 6.35 1.79
C GLN A 45 26.89 5.24 2.83
N GLU A 46 26.70 3.97 2.47
CA GLU A 46 27.04 2.80 3.30
C GLU A 46 28.50 2.82 3.80
N LYS A 47 29.43 3.40 3.04
CA LYS A 47 30.84 3.50 3.42
C LYS A 47 31.12 4.51 4.54
N PHE A 48 30.27 5.52 4.70
CA PHE A 48 30.48 6.64 5.63
C PHE A 48 29.52 6.60 6.82
N MET A 49 28.41 5.86 6.73
CA MET A 49 27.33 5.92 7.71
C MET A 49 27.32 4.70 8.65
N GLN A 50 26.92 4.95 9.90
CA GLN A 50 26.82 3.93 10.95
C GLN A 50 25.83 2.82 10.54
N LYS A 51 26.25 1.55 10.66
CA LYS A 51 25.49 0.36 10.19
C LYS A 51 24.04 0.30 10.71
N LYS A 52 23.77 0.83 11.92
CA LYS A 52 22.42 0.88 12.52
C LYS A 52 21.47 1.83 11.76
N THR A 53 21.94 3.00 11.35
CA THR A 53 21.12 4.02 10.69
C THR A 53 20.82 3.63 9.24
N LEU A 54 21.78 2.99 8.56
CA LEU A 54 21.63 2.47 7.21
C LEU A 54 20.53 1.40 7.11
N ALA A 55 20.49 0.46 8.06
CA ALA A 55 19.48 -0.59 8.09
C ALA A 55 18.06 -0.04 8.28
N ALA A 56 17.92 1.00 9.12
CA ALA A 56 16.66 1.70 9.31
C ALA A 56 16.20 2.41 8.02
N GLN A 57 17.09 3.17 7.37
CA GLN A 57 16.77 3.85 6.11
C GLN A 57 16.43 2.87 4.97
N ARG A 58 17.16 1.76 4.85
CA ARG A 58 16.86 0.72 3.84
C ARG A 58 15.48 0.10 4.06
N THR A 59 15.10 -0.12 5.32
CA THR A 59 13.78 -0.65 5.68
C THR A 59 12.69 0.36 5.36
N LEU A 60 12.90 1.64 5.67
CA LEU A 60 11.96 2.71 5.32
C LEU A 60 11.78 2.83 3.81
N LEU A 61 12.88 2.85 3.05
CA LEU A 61 12.83 2.93 1.59
C LEU A 61 12.11 1.71 0.98
N ARG A 62 12.38 0.50 1.49
CA ARG A 62 11.67 -0.71 1.03
C ARG A 62 10.17 -0.63 1.33
N ASN A 63 9.80 -0.20 2.52
CA ASN A 63 8.40 -0.05 2.91
C ASN A 63 7.72 1.02 2.06
N LEU A 64 8.39 2.14 1.80
CA LEU A 64 7.88 3.19 0.92
C LEU A 64 7.64 2.65 -0.48
N LEU A 65 8.61 1.93 -1.05
CA LEU A 65 8.51 1.35 -2.39
C LEU A 65 7.34 0.35 -2.50
N ILE A 66 7.18 -0.53 -1.51
CA ILE A 66 6.02 -1.43 -1.46
C ILE A 66 4.72 -0.62 -1.36
N SER A 67 4.70 0.44 -0.55
CA SER A 67 3.55 1.34 -0.43
C SER A 67 3.26 2.11 -1.73
N THR A 68 4.23 2.37 -2.60
CA THR A 68 3.99 3.03 -3.88
C THR A 68 3.46 2.07 -4.93
N VAL A 69 3.89 0.80 -4.92
CA VAL A 69 3.47 -0.22 -5.89
C VAL A 69 2.00 -0.60 -5.72
N ILE A 70 1.51 -0.68 -4.48
CA ILE A 70 0.11 -1.06 -4.18
C ILE A 70 -0.92 -0.13 -4.86
N PRO A 71 -0.93 1.20 -4.63
CA PRO A 71 -1.89 2.10 -5.26
C PRO A 71 -1.66 2.21 -6.77
N LEU A 72 -0.44 1.95 -7.25
CA LEU A 72 -0.15 1.92 -8.68
C LEU A 72 -0.84 0.73 -9.36
N LEU A 73 -0.87 -0.43 -8.72
CA LEU A 73 -1.57 -1.62 -9.22
C LEU A 73 -3.09 -1.51 -9.01
N PHE A 74 -3.53 -1.20 -7.80
CA PHE A 74 -4.95 -1.19 -7.44
C PHE A 74 -5.70 0.09 -7.85
N GLY A 75 -4.99 1.19 -8.09
CA GLY A 75 -5.56 2.44 -8.60
C GLY A 75 -5.27 2.63 -10.08
N GLY A 76 -4.00 2.45 -10.49
CA GLY A 76 -3.58 2.68 -11.87
C GLY A 76 -4.19 1.70 -12.88
N ILE A 77 -4.21 0.39 -12.58
CA ILE A 77 -4.76 -0.61 -13.51
C ILE A 77 -6.28 -0.40 -13.71
N PRO A 78 -7.11 -0.26 -12.67
CA PRO A 78 -8.54 -0.02 -12.86
C PRO A 78 -8.84 1.26 -13.63
N ILE A 79 -8.07 2.34 -13.43
CA ILE A 79 -8.20 3.57 -14.21
C ILE A 79 -7.93 3.30 -15.70
N LEU A 80 -6.81 2.65 -16.04
CA LEU A 80 -6.49 2.32 -17.44
C LEU A 80 -7.57 1.44 -18.09
N VAL A 81 -8.11 0.48 -17.35
CA VAL A 81 -9.21 -0.38 -17.81
C VAL A 81 -10.47 0.45 -18.04
N ILE A 82 -10.86 1.35 -17.12
CA ILE A 82 -12.02 2.22 -17.29
C ILE A 82 -11.86 3.07 -18.56
N PHE A 83 -10.72 3.72 -18.74
CA PHE A 83 -10.46 4.54 -19.94
C PHE A 83 -10.54 3.72 -21.23
N ALA A 84 -9.94 2.52 -21.26
CA ALA A 84 -9.96 1.66 -22.45
C ALA A 84 -11.39 1.20 -22.82
N TYR A 85 -12.20 0.81 -21.84
CA TYR A 85 -13.56 0.31 -22.08
C TYR A 85 -14.61 1.41 -22.25
N VAL A 86 -14.40 2.60 -21.68
CA VAL A 86 -15.24 3.77 -21.95
C VAL A 86 -15.01 4.27 -23.38
N HIS A 87 -13.76 4.29 -23.84
CA HIS A 87 -13.45 4.66 -25.22
C HIS A 87 -13.99 3.62 -26.23
N ARG A 88 -13.93 2.31 -25.90
CA ARG A 88 -14.52 1.22 -26.71
C ARG A 88 -15.90 0.80 -26.22
N TYR A 89 -16.80 1.77 -26.05
CA TYR A 89 -18.14 1.53 -25.50
C TYR A 89 -19.00 0.56 -26.33
N GLU A 90 -18.70 0.37 -27.62
CA GLU A 90 -19.41 -0.53 -28.52
C GLU A 90 -19.20 -2.02 -28.21
N GLN A 91 -18.21 -2.37 -27.38
CA GLN A 91 -17.97 -3.77 -27.05
C GLN A 91 -19.08 -4.35 -26.15
N PRO A 92 -19.58 -5.57 -26.48
CA PRO A 92 -20.48 -6.28 -25.57
C PRO A 92 -19.70 -6.55 -24.28
N ASN A 93 -20.24 -6.11 -23.14
CA ASN A 93 -19.65 -6.14 -21.78
C ASN A 93 -18.81 -4.93 -21.35
N ALA A 94 -18.57 -3.92 -22.19
CA ALA A 94 -17.79 -2.73 -21.78
C ALA A 94 -18.33 -2.06 -20.51
N ARG A 95 -19.66 -1.98 -20.37
CA ARG A 95 -20.35 -1.42 -19.20
C ARG A 95 -20.18 -2.25 -17.93
N LEU A 96 -20.22 -3.58 -18.05
CA LEU A 96 -20.04 -4.47 -16.91
C LEU A 96 -18.62 -4.32 -16.37
N ILE A 97 -17.64 -4.38 -17.27
CA ILE A 97 -16.21 -4.31 -16.94
C ILE A 97 -15.86 -2.94 -16.33
N SER A 98 -16.32 -1.84 -16.93
CA SER A 98 -16.06 -0.50 -16.39
C SER A 98 -16.70 -0.30 -15.01
N SER A 99 -17.92 -0.79 -14.80
CA SER A 99 -18.60 -0.69 -13.50
C SER A 99 -17.86 -1.44 -12.39
N VAL A 100 -17.38 -2.66 -12.68
CA VAL A 100 -16.58 -3.46 -11.74
C VAL A 100 -15.26 -2.77 -11.42
N SER A 101 -14.58 -2.23 -12.43
CA SER A 101 -13.33 -1.48 -12.24
C SER A 101 -13.54 -0.21 -11.40
N VAL A 102 -14.65 0.52 -11.57
CA VAL A 102 -14.98 1.68 -10.73
C VAL A 102 -15.19 1.27 -9.28
N VAL A 103 -15.87 0.15 -9.01
CA VAL A 103 -16.06 -0.36 -7.65
C VAL A 103 -14.72 -0.72 -7.01
N ILE A 104 -13.83 -1.40 -7.75
CA ILE A 104 -12.47 -1.72 -7.27
C ILE A 104 -11.70 -0.44 -6.97
N PHE A 105 -11.76 0.54 -7.87
CA PHE A 105 -11.12 1.84 -7.69
C PHE A 105 -11.66 2.57 -6.45
N LEU A 106 -12.97 2.67 -6.26
CA LEU A 106 -13.56 3.32 -5.08
C LEU A 106 -13.16 2.64 -3.76
N ASN A 107 -12.89 1.34 -3.80
CA ASN A 107 -12.42 0.58 -2.64
C ASN A 107 -10.88 0.53 -2.52
N PHE A 108 -10.12 1.15 -3.41
CA PHE A 108 -8.66 1.10 -3.33
C PHE A 108 -8.15 1.75 -2.04
N GLY A 109 -8.82 2.81 -1.57
CA GLY A 109 -8.41 3.56 -0.38
C GLY A 109 -8.44 2.73 0.91
N THR A 110 -9.46 1.88 1.08
CA THR A 110 -9.58 0.99 2.24
C THR A 110 -8.55 -0.13 2.20
N ALA A 111 -8.36 -0.74 1.03
CA ALA A 111 -7.32 -1.75 0.81
C ALA A 111 -5.91 -1.17 1.05
N TYR A 112 -5.64 0.02 0.51
CA TYR A 112 -4.38 0.73 0.71
C TYR A 112 -4.14 1.08 2.18
N GLY A 113 -5.16 1.58 2.88
CA GLY A 113 -5.10 1.85 4.31
C GLY A 113 -4.73 0.59 5.10
N LEU A 114 -5.41 -0.54 4.84
CA LEU A 114 -5.13 -1.81 5.50
C LEU A 114 -3.70 -2.32 5.23
N CYS A 115 -3.26 -2.27 3.97
CA CYS A 115 -1.89 -2.63 3.61
C CYS A 115 -0.86 -1.77 4.35
N THR A 116 -1.10 -0.45 4.45
CA THR A 116 -0.24 0.48 5.18
C THR A 116 -0.15 0.10 6.66
N LEU A 117 -1.27 -0.21 7.31
CA LEU A 117 -1.30 -0.66 8.71
C LEU A 117 -0.44 -1.93 8.94
N ILE A 118 -0.45 -2.87 8.00
CA ILE A 118 0.28 -4.15 8.11
C ILE A 118 1.76 -3.99 7.78
N LEU A 119 2.08 -3.17 6.78
CA LEU A 119 3.42 -3.03 6.22
C LEU A 119 4.36 -2.22 7.13
N PHE A 120 3.84 -1.17 7.76
CA PHE A 120 4.63 -0.33 8.65
C PHE A 120 4.76 -0.99 10.03
N LYS A 121 5.96 -1.50 10.31
CA LYS A 121 6.33 -2.11 11.61
C LYS A 121 5.84 -1.32 12.85
N PRO A 122 6.04 0.01 12.97
CA PRO A 122 5.54 0.76 14.13
C PRO A 122 4.01 0.75 14.23
N TYR A 123 3.33 0.68 13.08
CA TYR A 123 1.87 0.61 12.99
C TYR A 123 1.35 -0.75 13.44
N ARG A 124 1.98 -1.85 12.96
CA ARG A 124 1.63 -3.20 13.40
C ARG A 124 1.86 -3.39 14.91
N GLU A 125 2.92 -2.81 15.47
CA GLU A 125 3.17 -2.84 16.92
C GLU A 125 2.10 -2.04 17.70
N ALA A 126 1.66 -0.89 17.18
CA ALA A 126 0.58 -0.12 17.79
C ALA A 126 -0.77 -0.86 17.73
N VAL A 127 -1.11 -1.42 16.57
CA VAL A 127 -2.34 -2.22 16.38
C VAL A 127 -2.32 -3.44 17.29
N GLY A 128 -1.18 -4.15 17.39
CA GLY A 128 -1.03 -5.27 18.32
C GLY A 128 -1.26 -4.89 19.77
N ARG A 129 -0.75 -3.73 20.22
CA ARG A 129 -0.99 -3.21 21.59
C ARG A 129 -2.46 -2.87 21.83
N ILE A 130 -3.13 -2.26 20.85
CA ILE A 130 -4.56 -1.94 20.94
C ILE A 130 -5.39 -3.23 20.97
N PHE A 131 -5.06 -4.20 20.11
CA PHE A 131 -5.75 -5.48 20.05
C PHE A 131 -5.58 -6.31 21.33
N LEU A 132 -4.38 -6.32 21.93
CA LEU A 132 -4.12 -6.95 23.23
C LEU A 132 -4.87 -6.27 24.38
N ARG A 133 -5.12 -4.96 24.30
CA ARG A 133 -5.95 -4.23 25.29
C ARG A 133 -7.45 -4.47 25.12
N LEU A 134 -7.89 -4.77 23.90
CA LEU A 134 -9.29 -5.05 23.56
C LEU A 134 -9.67 -6.52 23.76
N MET A 135 -8.71 -7.45 23.75
CA MET A 135 -8.98 -8.86 24.03
C MET A 135 -9.21 -9.10 25.54
N PRO A 136 -10.28 -9.82 25.91
CA PRO A 136 -10.46 -10.31 27.29
C PRO A 136 -9.28 -11.17 27.73
N CYS A 137 -8.82 -10.94 28.96
CA CYS A 137 -7.60 -11.52 29.55
C CYS A 137 -7.47 -13.06 29.37
N ASP A 138 -8.60 -13.78 29.38
CA ASP A 138 -8.63 -15.25 29.22
C ASP A 138 -8.14 -15.74 27.85
N ARG A 139 -8.31 -14.97 26.77
CA ARG A 139 -7.91 -15.38 25.41
C ARG A 139 -6.49 -14.95 25.04
N ALA A 140 -5.96 -13.91 25.70
CA ALA A 140 -4.57 -13.50 25.54
C ALA A 140 -3.59 -14.54 26.13
N LEU A 141 -3.98 -15.19 27.23
CA LEU A 141 -3.16 -16.21 27.89
C LEU A 141 -3.01 -17.49 27.06
N SER A 142 -4.05 -17.91 26.34
CA SER A 142 -4.00 -19.10 25.47
C SER A 142 -3.19 -18.86 24.19
N PHE A 143 -3.20 -17.64 23.65
CA PHE A 143 -2.40 -17.27 22.48
C PHE A 143 -0.90 -17.18 22.79
N MET A 144 -0.53 -16.77 24.01
CA MET A 144 0.86 -16.79 24.47
C MET A 144 1.36 -18.21 24.78
N LYS A 145 0.51 -19.08 25.35
CA LYS A 145 0.87 -20.46 25.67
C LYS A 145 1.08 -21.36 24.44
N GLY A 146 0.49 -21.02 23.30
CA GLY A 146 0.63 -21.78 22.05
C GLY A 146 1.87 -21.46 21.21
N LYS A 147 2.71 -20.49 21.62
CA LYS A 147 3.81 -19.98 20.79
C LYS A 147 5.14 -19.81 21.54
N ASP A 148 5.44 -20.70 22.48
CA ASP A 148 6.78 -20.77 23.08
C ASP A 148 7.55 -21.98 22.55
N GLY A 149 8.23 -21.72 21.44
CA GLY A 149 9.57 -22.24 21.20
C GLY A 149 10.62 -21.14 21.05
N THR A 150 10.27 -19.85 21.14
CA THR A 150 11.24 -18.72 21.17
C THR A 150 10.59 -17.44 21.70
N SER A 151 10.79 -17.23 22.99
CA SER A 151 10.41 -16.08 23.81
C SER A 151 11.21 -14.81 23.45
N VAL A 152 10.53 -13.70 23.11
CA VAL A 152 11.12 -12.34 23.07
C VAL A 152 10.24 -11.28 23.75
N TRP A 153 8.96 -11.54 24.03
CA TRP A 153 8.03 -10.50 24.50
C TRP A 153 7.72 -10.52 26.01
N ALA A 154 8.30 -11.43 26.78
CA ALA A 154 7.93 -11.63 28.19
C ALA A 154 8.57 -10.63 29.20
N VAL A 155 9.52 -9.79 28.79
CA VAL A 155 10.29 -8.97 29.75
C VAL A 155 10.00 -7.48 29.57
N LYS A 156 8.78 -7.02 29.95
CA LYS A 156 8.59 -5.63 30.41
C LYS A 156 7.26 -5.27 31.09
N ILE A 157 6.56 -6.19 31.77
CA ILE A 157 5.34 -5.83 32.52
C ILE A 157 5.36 -6.36 33.97
N THR A 158 6.50 -6.25 34.65
CA THR A 158 6.59 -6.51 36.10
C THR A 158 7.28 -5.38 36.88
N GLY A 159 7.40 -4.19 36.29
CA GLY A 159 8.05 -3.03 36.93
C GLY A 159 7.12 -1.97 37.54
N ALA A 160 5.80 -2.18 37.55
CA ALA A 160 4.85 -1.15 38.00
C ALA A 160 3.79 -1.69 38.97
N SER A 161 4.23 -2.31 40.07
CA SER A 161 3.41 -2.40 41.28
C SER A 161 4.28 -2.82 42.46
N LYS A 162 4.77 -1.84 43.24
CA LYS A 162 4.98 -1.88 44.70
C LYS A 162 5.90 -0.73 45.16
N SER A 163 5.29 0.31 45.70
CA SER A 163 5.80 1.23 46.74
C SER A 163 4.57 2.07 47.10
N GLY A 164 3.86 1.90 48.21
CA GLY A 164 4.34 1.61 49.56
C GLY A 164 4.50 2.92 50.31
N THR A 165 3.39 3.43 50.85
CA THR A 165 3.28 4.28 52.07
C THR A 165 1.88 4.09 52.60
#